data_AF-A0A7S9L369-F1
#
_entry.id   AF-A0A7S9L369-F1
#
_cell.length_a   1.000
_cell.length_b   1.000
_cell.length_c   1.000
_cell.angle_alpha   90.00
_cell.angle_beta   90.00
_cell.angle_gamma   90.00
#
_symmetry.space_group_name_H-M   'P 1'
#
loop_
_entity.id
_entity.type
_entity.pdbx_description
1 polymer ?
#
loop_
_entity_poly.entity_id
_entity_poly.type
_entity_poly.pdbx_seq_one_letter_code
_entity_poly.pdbx_strand_id
1 'polypeptide(L)'
;MIKKKFLLAILAAFPIIALAQKNTNYLKVSAQAAIPTGNLADVVHVGNGIAVQGAFGFSKLPQYLTLEAGYNRFKVKNLPSGASGHYSALPIYAGYRARLDQFVFDAQAGVSFNHIDASSSNVNAHANQTAFGWAFGASYLIKGIELGLRYQSSEGSRDVSVIRFLGIRAGYNISL
;
A
#
# COMPACT_ATOMS: atom_id res chain seq x y z
N MET A 1 -18.35 1.78 31.53
CA MET A 1 -17.11 2.33 30.94
C MET A 1 -16.00 1.28 30.65
N ILE A 2 -16.31 -0.03 30.57
CA ILE A 2 -15.29 -1.11 30.49
C ILE A 2 -14.94 -1.54 29.04
N LYS A 3 -15.72 -1.13 28.03
CA LYS A 3 -15.60 -1.68 26.65
C LYS A 3 -14.36 -1.22 25.87
N LYS A 4 -13.83 -0.02 26.12
CA LYS A 4 -12.68 0.52 25.35
C LYS A 4 -11.32 0.00 25.82
N LYS A 5 -11.18 -0.30 27.13
CA LYS A 5 -9.93 -0.81 27.71
C LYS A 5 -9.73 -2.31 27.44
N PHE A 6 -10.83 -3.07 27.32
CA PHE A 6 -10.79 -4.49 26.98
C PHE A 6 -10.37 -4.72 25.51
N LEU A 7 -10.80 -3.85 24.59
CA LEU A 7 -10.36 -3.90 23.20
C LEU A 7 -8.85 -3.64 23.05
N LEU A 8 -8.29 -2.70 23.83
CA LEU A 8 -6.86 -2.41 23.83
C LEU A 8 -6.04 -3.58 24.38
N ALA A 9 -6.55 -4.30 25.38
CA ALA A 9 -5.90 -5.49 25.94
C ALA A 9 -5.91 -6.67 24.95
N ILE A 10 -6.98 -6.85 24.17
CA ILE A 10 -7.04 -7.86 23.11
C ILE A 10 -6.09 -7.48 21.95
N LEU A 11 -6.01 -6.19 21.58
CA LEU A 11 -5.07 -5.71 20.56
C LEU A 11 -3.61 -5.86 21.00
N ALA A 12 -3.33 -5.70 22.30
CA ALA A 12 -2.00 -5.84 22.89
C ALA A 12 -1.61 -7.30 23.21
N ALA A 13 -2.57 -8.23 23.28
CA ALA A 13 -2.32 -9.65 23.53
C ALA A 13 -2.04 -10.46 22.25
N PHE A 14 -2.50 -9.99 21.08
CA PHE A 14 -2.23 -10.64 19.79
C PHE A 14 -0.74 -10.82 19.43
N PRO A 15 0.20 -9.90 19.74
CA PRO A 15 1.60 -10.09 19.35
C PRO A 15 2.37 -11.14 20.17
N ILE A 16 1.84 -11.63 21.30
CA ILE A 16 2.61 -12.53 22.21
C ILE A 16 2.46 -14.01 21.84
N ILE A 17 1.33 -14.42 21.26
CA ILE A 17 1.08 -15.82 20.83
C ILE A 17 1.69 -16.08 19.43
N ALA A 18 2.15 -15.01 18.77
CA ALA A 18 2.63 -14.99 17.40
C ALA A 18 4.10 -15.43 17.21
N LEU A 19 4.87 -15.58 18.28
CA LEU A 19 6.33 -15.72 18.25
C LEU A 19 6.85 -17.18 18.25
N ALA A 20 5.97 -18.18 18.17
CA ALA A 20 6.36 -19.58 18.35
C ALA A 20 6.61 -20.38 17.05
N GLN A 21 6.39 -19.80 15.86
CA GLN A 21 6.68 -20.47 14.59
C GLN A 21 7.92 -19.87 13.93
N LYS A 22 9.06 -20.54 14.13
CA LYS A 22 10.36 -20.18 13.54
C LYS A 22 10.20 -20.07 12.01
N ASN A 23 10.56 -18.93 11.42
CA ASN A 23 10.57 -18.63 9.97
C ASN A 23 9.22 -18.47 9.25
N THR A 24 8.09 -18.30 9.95
CA THR A 24 6.80 -18.04 9.28
C THR A 24 6.43 -16.56 9.20
N ASN A 25 7.14 -15.68 9.92
CA ASN A 25 6.83 -14.25 9.93
C ASN A 25 7.98 -13.45 9.32
N TYR A 26 7.65 -12.37 8.63
CA TYR A 26 8.66 -11.46 8.08
C TYR A 26 8.08 -10.07 7.89
N LEU A 27 8.98 -9.09 7.84
CA LEU A 27 8.70 -7.75 7.40
C LEU A 27 9.19 -7.60 5.96
N LYS A 28 8.38 -7.03 5.07
CA LYS A 28 8.79 -6.62 3.73
C LYS A 28 8.86 -5.11 3.66
N VAL A 29 10.01 -4.56 3.29
CA VAL A 29 10.17 -3.15 2.92
C VAL A 29 10.29 -3.09 1.41
N SER A 30 9.63 -2.12 0.78
CA SER A 30 9.59 -2.05 -0.68
C SER A 30 9.55 -0.63 -1.20
N ALA A 31 10.07 -0.47 -2.41
CA ALA A 31 9.92 0.70 -3.23
C ALA A 31 9.19 0.34 -4.53
N GLN A 32 8.49 1.30 -5.12
CA GLN A 32 7.79 1.10 -6.38
C GLN A 32 7.77 2.34 -7.26
N ALA A 33 7.80 2.12 -8.57
CA ALA A 33 7.39 3.09 -9.57
C ALA A 33 5.91 2.85 -9.87
N ALA A 34 5.08 3.89 -9.71
CA ALA A 34 3.63 3.80 -9.85
C ALA A 34 3.20 4.45 -11.17
N ILE A 35 2.77 3.62 -12.12
CA ILE A 35 2.31 4.07 -13.44
C ILE A 35 0.80 4.28 -13.35
N PRO A 36 0.31 5.54 -13.37
CA PRO A 36 -1.12 5.82 -13.25
C PRO A 36 -1.89 5.26 -14.45
N THR A 37 -3.13 4.83 -14.21
CA THR A 37 -4.02 4.26 -15.24
C THR A 37 -5.42 4.87 -15.12
N GLY A 38 -6.22 4.78 -16.18
CA GLY A 38 -7.54 5.42 -16.25
C GLY A 38 -7.45 6.93 -16.04
N ASN A 39 -8.47 7.52 -15.40
CA ASN A 39 -8.57 8.97 -15.17
C ASN A 39 -7.36 9.55 -14.41
N LEU A 40 -6.68 8.75 -13.57
CA LEU A 40 -5.49 9.20 -12.85
C LEU A 40 -4.35 9.53 -13.83
N ALA A 41 -4.22 8.80 -14.93
CA ALA A 41 -3.15 9.00 -15.91
C ALA A 41 -3.22 10.36 -16.60
N ASP A 42 -4.42 10.94 -16.72
CA ASP A 42 -4.64 12.23 -17.36
C ASP A 42 -4.21 13.40 -16.47
N VAL A 43 -4.30 13.22 -15.14
CA VAL A 43 -4.08 14.29 -14.16
C VAL A 43 -2.71 14.25 -13.49
N VAL A 44 -2.01 13.10 -13.47
CA VAL A 44 -0.69 12.99 -12.84
C VAL A 44 0.34 12.29 -13.72
N HIS A 45 1.62 12.56 -13.44
CA HIS A 45 2.76 11.82 -13.99
C HIS A 45 2.97 10.49 -13.26
N VAL A 46 3.90 9.67 -13.78
CA VAL A 46 4.42 8.49 -13.07
C VAL A 46 4.87 8.91 -11.67
N GLY A 47 4.41 8.15 -10.68
CA GLY A 47 4.71 8.36 -9.28
C GLY A 47 5.78 7.42 -8.76
N ASN A 48 6.15 7.65 -7.51
CA ASN A 48 7.04 6.80 -6.75
C ASN A 48 6.40 6.48 -5.40
N GLY A 49 6.71 5.33 -4.85
CA GLY A 49 6.16 4.93 -3.56
C GLY A 49 7.07 4.01 -2.77
N ILE A 50 6.78 3.92 -1.49
CA ILE A 50 7.39 3.00 -0.54
C ILE A 50 6.30 2.30 0.26
N ALA A 51 6.57 1.09 0.72
CA ALA A 51 5.64 0.39 1.59
C ALA A 51 6.34 -0.58 2.54
N VAL A 52 5.75 -0.74 3.71
CA VAL A 52 6.15 -1.72 4.72
C VAL A 52 4.98 -2.67 4.93
N GLN A 53 5.26 -3.97 4.87
CA GLN A 53 4.27 -5.03 5.07
C GLN A 53 4.75 -6.00 6.14
N GLY A 54 3.93 -6.20 7.16
CA GLY A 54 4.05 -7.35 8.05
C GLY A 54 3.36 -8.55 7.42
N ALA A 55 4.03 -9.70 7.41
CA ALA A 55 3.47 -10.97 6.96
C ALA A 55 3.49 -11.97 8.11
N PHE A 56 2.32 -12.53 8.40
CA PHE A 56 2.09 -13.46 9.49
C PHE A 56 1.70 -14.82 8.93
N GLY A 57 2.58 -15.80 9.06
CA GLY A 57 2.33 -17.15 8.55
C GLY A 57 1.44 -17.93 9.50
N PHE A 58 0.40 -18.56 8.97
CA PHE A 58 -0.63 -19.24 9.77
C PHE A 58 -0.80 -20.72 9.39
N SER A 59 -0.06 -21.20 8.39
CA SER A 59 -0.17 -22.56 7.88
C SER A 59 1.22 -23.18 7.67
N LYS A 60 1.27 -24.50 7.50
CA LYS A 60 2.48 -25.22 7.08
C LYS A 60 2.85 -24.93 5.62
N LEU A 61 1.87 -24.52 4.81
CA LEU A 61 2.10 -24.01 3.47
C LEU A 61 2.61 -22.56 3.56
N PRO A 62 3.37 -22.07 2.57
CA PRO A 62 3.88 -20.70 2.56
C PRO A 62 2.76 -19.69 2.23
N GLN A 63 1.83 -19.55 3.18
CA GLN A 63 0.64 -18.70 3.15
C GLN A 63 0.68 -17.74 4.35
N TYR A 64 0.28 -16.50 4.12
CA TYR A 64 0.43 -15.40 5.07
C TYR A 64 -0.80 -14.52 5.09
N LEU A 65 -1.20 -14.10 6.29
CA LEU A 65 -1.99 -12.89 6.45
C LEU A 65 -1.03 -11.70 6.44
N THR A 66 -1.44 -10.61 5.82
CA THR A 66 -0.58 -9.44 5.64
C THR A 66 -1.28 -8.19 6.11
N LEU A 67 -0.49 -7.26 6.63
CA LEU A 67 -0.89 -5.87 6.88
C LEU A 67 0.18 -4.98 6.28
N GLU A 68 -0.21 -4.13 5.33
CA GLU A 68 0.67 -3.25 4.59
C GLU A 68 0.26 -1.79 4.80
N ALA A 69 1.25 -0.95 5.09
CA ALA A 69 1.14 0.49 5.03
C ALA A 69 2.09 1.00 3.94
N GLY A 70 1.55 1.78 3.00
CA GLY A 70 2.32 2.35 1.90
C GLY A 70 2.17 3.86 1.83
N TYR A 71 3.05 4.49 1.06
CA TYR A 71 2.95 5.89 0.66
C TYR A 71 3.35 6.01 -0.81
N ASN A 72 2.47 6.57 -1.63
CA ASN A 72 2.71 6.85 -3.05
C ASN A 72 2.57 8.34 -3.29
N ARG A 73 3.41 8.90 -4.14
CA ARG A 73 3.37 10.31 -4.53
C ARG A 73 3.45 10.44 -6.04
N PHE A 74 2.60 11.30 -6.59
CA PHE A 74 2.51 11.61 -8.01
C PHE A 74 2.55 13.13 -8.20
N LYS A 75 3.23 13.60 -9.25
CA LYS A 75 3.22 15.03 -9.62
C LYS A 75 2.01 15.33 -10.49
N VAL A 76 1.28 16.40 -10.18
CA VAL A 76 0.11 16.84 -10.96
C VAL A 76 0.56 17.46 -12.29
N LYS A 77 -0.15 17.15 -13.37
CA LYS A 77 0.08 17.65 -14.74
C LYS A 77 -0.59 19.01 -14.97
N ASN A 78 -0.15 19.69 -16.03
CA ASN A 78 -0.84 20.87 -16.60
C ASN A 78 -1.11 22.00 -15.61
N LEU A 79 -0.17 22.25 -14.69
CA LEU A 79 -0.26 23.38 -13.78
C LEU A 79 0.25 24.68 -14.43
N PRO A 80 -0.35 25.85 -14.10
CA PRO A 80 0.16 27.14 -14.53
C PRO A 80 1.63 27.36 -14.15
N SER A 81 2.34 28.19 -14.89
CA SER A 81 3.74 28.54 -14.56
C SER A 81 3.85 29.11 -13.15
N GLY A 82 4.73 28.54 -12.34
CA GLY A 82 4.90 28.94 -10.93
C GLY A 82 3.99 28.21 -9.94
N ALA A 83 3.08 27.35 -10.41
CA ALA A 83 2.30 26.46 -9.56
C ALA A 83 2.94 25.08 -9.46
N SER A 84 2.84 24.47 -8.28
CA SER A 84 3.28 23.10 -8.02
C SER A 84 2.16 22.32 -7.37
N GLY A 85 2.05 21.04 -7.69
CA GLY A 85 1.00 20.22 -7.13
C GLY A 85 1.39 18.76 -7.08
N HIS A 86 0.96 18.09 -6.03
CA HIS A 86 1.21 16.68 -5.85
C HIS A 86 -0.01 15.98 -5.30
N TYR A 87 -0.18 14.76 -5.78
CA TYR A 87 -1.14 13.82 -5.26
C TYR A 87 -0.38 12.79 -4.44
N SER A 88 -0.90 12.42 -3.28
CA SER A 88 -0.35 11.34 -2.48
C SER A 88 -1.43 10.39 -1.97
N ALA A 89 -1.06 9.13 -1.85
CA ALA A 89 -1.93 8.08 -1.38
C ALA A 89 -1.21 7.27 -0.30
N LEU A 90 -1.83 7.18 0.86
CA LEU A 90 -1.39 6.39 2.02
C LEU A 90 -2.35 5.19 2.19
N PRO A 91 -2.13 4.08 1.46
CA PRO A 91 -2.90 2.87 1.65
C PRO A 91 -2.52 2.15 2.94
N ILE A 92 -3.53 1.69 3.67
CA ILE A 92 -3.43 0.76 4.79
C ILE A 92 -4.32 -0.44 4.46
N TYR A 93 -3.71 -1.52 3.99
CA TYR A 93 -4.42 -2.70 3.49
C TYR A 93 -4.07 -3.94 4.30
N ALA A 94 -5.09 -4.74 4.59
CA ALA A 94 -4.93 -6.10 5.06
C ALA A 94 -5.13 -7.07 3.88
N GLY A 95 -4.51 -8.24 3.91
CA GLY A 95 -4.70 -9.17 2.82
C GLY A 95 -4.13 -10.54 3.04
N TYR A 96 -4.25 -11.33 1.98
CA TYR A 96 -3.77 -12.69 1.91
C TYR A 96 -2.64 -12.79 0.89
N ARG A 97 -1.66 -13.62 1.20
CA ARG A 97 -0.49 -13.82 0.38
C ARG A 97 -0.12 -15.29 0.35
N ALA A 98 0.15 -15.81 -0.85
CA ALA A 98 0.57 -17.19 -1.07
C ALA A 98 1.81 -17.23 -1.95
N ARG A 99 2.70 -18.17 -1.64
CA ARG A 99 3.90 -18.42 -2.43
C ARG A 99 3.83 -19.82 -3.05
N LEU A 100 4.06 -19.89 -4.35
CA LEU A 100 4.21 -21.13 -5.10
C LEU A 100 5.63 -21.14 -5.64
N ASP A 101 6.50 -21.88 -4.93
CA ASP A 101 7.94 -21.87 -5.17
C ASP A 101 8.56 -20.46 -5.09
N GLN A 102 9.09 -19.89 -6.18
CA GLN A 102 9.57 -18.51 -6.20
C GLN A 102 8.49 -17.49 -6.59
N PHE A 103 7.34 -17.92 -7.10
CA PHE A 103 6.25 -17.01 -7.44
C PHE A 103 5.45 -16.66 -6.18
N VAL A 104 5.09 -15.41 -6.05
CA VAL A 104 4.30 -14.90 -4.93
C VAL A 104 3.13 -14.13 -5.46
N PHE A 105 1.94 -14.43 -4.95
CA PHE A 105 0.71 -13.74 -5.25
C PHE A 105 0.15 -13.11 -3.98
N ASP A 106 -0.36 -11.88 -4.10
CA ASP A 106 -0.99 -11.18 -3.01
C ASP A 106 -2.30 -10.52 -3.43
N ALA A 107 -3.27 -10.54 -2.53
CA ALA A 107 -4.56 -9.91 -2.65
C ALA A 107 -4.82 -9.13 -1.37
N GLN A 108 -5.03 -7.82 -1.48
CA GLN A 108 -5.13 -6.93 -0.33
C GLN A 108 -6.30 -5.98 -0.51
N ALA A 109 -6.92 -5.57 0.59
CA ALA A 109 -7.97 -4.58 0.61
C ALA A 109 -7.97 -3.80 1.93
N GLY A 110 -8.53 -2.60 1.92
CA GLY A 110 -8.63 -1.77 3.10
C GLY A 110 -8.95 -0.33 2.74
N VAL A 111 -8.26 0.60 3.39
CA VAL A 111 -8.51 2.04 3.24
C VAL A 111 -7.31 2.74 2.64
N SER A 112 -7.55 3.73 1.80
CA SER A 112 -6.54 4.64 1.27
C SER A 112 -6.87 6.05 1.71
N PHE A 113 -5.91 6.70 2.37
CA PHE A 113 -5.98 8.12 2.67
C PHE A 113 -5.30 8.88 1.55
N ASN A 114 -6.09 9.66 0.84
CA ASN A 114 -5.68 10.33 -0.37
C ASN A 114 -5.63 11.83 -0.11
N HIS A 115 -4.56 12.46 -0.56
CA HIS A 115 -4.30 13.86 -0.34
C HIS A 115 -3.83 14.51 -1.62
N ILE A 116 -4.44 15.63 -1.99
CA ILE A 116 -3.96 16.49 -3.06
C ILE A 116 -3.61 17.85 -2.48
N ASP A 117 -2.43 18.33 -2.88
CA ASP A 117 -1.92 19.65 -2.56
C ASP A 117 -1.58 20.37 -3.85
N ALA A 118 -2.02 21.62 -3.96
CA ALA A 118 -1.62 22.55 -5.01
C ALA A 118 -1.25 23.90 -4.39
N SER A 119 -0.08 24.41 -4.75
CA SER A 119 0.41 25.71 -4.33
C SER A 119 0.72 26.58 -5.54
N SER A 120 0.38 27.86 -5.44
CA SER A 120 0.75 28.94 -6.35
C SER A 120 1.12 30.15 -5.50
N SER A 121 1.83 31.12 -6.08
CA SER A 121 2.45 32.27 -5.40
C SER A 121 1.55 33.00 -4.38
N ASN A 122 0.22 32.96 -4.54
CA ASN A 122 -0.74 33.60 -3.63
C ASN A 122 -1.86 32.68 -3.12
N VAL A 123 -1.89 31.40 -3.51
CA VAL A 123 -3.02 30.49 -3.22
C VAL A 123 -2.52 29.08 -2.94
N ASN A 124 -2.93 28.54 -1.80
CA ASN A 124 -2.76 27.14 -1.46
C ASN A 124 -4.13 26.46 -1.40
N ALA A 125 -4.27 25.33 -2.07
CA ALA A 125 -5.46 24.50 -2.04
C ALA A 125 -5.05 23.07 -1.69
N HIS A 126 -5.78 22.46 -0.76
CA HIS A 126 -5.58 21.07 -0.39
C HIS A 126 -6.93 20.36 -0.25
N ALA A 127 -6.96 19.06 -0.52
CA ALA A 127 -8.13 18.24 -0.27
C ALA A 127 -7.73 16.85 0.22
N ASN A 128 -8.55 16.31 1.12
CA ASN A 128 -8.40 14.99 1.70
C ASN A 128 -9.57 14.11 1.30
N GLN A 129 -9.30 12.83 1.08
CA GLN A 129 -10.34 11.83 0.88
C GLN A 129 -9.90 10.50 1.47
N THR A 130 -10.84 9.84 2.15
CA THR A 130 -10.69 8.44 2.53
C THR A 130 -11.49 7.60 1.55
N ALA A 131 -10.87 6.58 0.98
CA ALA A 131 -11.48 5.71 -0.01
C ALA A 131 -11.25 4.24 0.36
N PHE A 132 -12.20 3.38 0.00
CA PHE A 132 -11.93 1.96 0.00
C PHE A 132 -10.93 1.66 -1.12
N GLY A 133 -10.06 0.68 -0.93
CA GLY A 133 -9.15 0.27 -1.96
C GLY A 133 -8.74 -1.18 -1.85
N TRP A 134 -8.23 -1.70 -2.95
CA TRP A 134 -7.78 -3.05 -3.10
C TRP A 134 -6.57 -3.10 -4.03
N ALA A 135 -5.80 -4.17 -3.90
CA ALA A 135 -4.64 -4.41 -4.74
C ALA A 135 -4.43 -5.91 -4.98
N PHE A 136 -3.96 -6.24 -6.18
CA PHE A 136 -3.45 -7.56 -6.51
C PHE A 136 -1.99 -7.43 -6.95
N GLY A 137 -1.16 -8.35 -6.49
CA GLY A 137 0.24 -8.40 -6.82
C GLY A 137 0.69 -9.79 -7.26
N ALA A 138 1.68 -9.80 -8.15
CA ALA A 138 2.42 -10.99 -8.55
C ALA A 138 3.90 -10.63 -8.57
N SER A 139 4.72 -11.38 -7.84
CA SER A 139 6.15 -11.13 -7.69
C SER A 139 6.96 -12.40 -7.80
N TYR A 140 8.24 -12.27 -8.13
CA TYR A 140 9.21 -13.35 -8.17
C TYR A 140 10.26 -13.13 -7.08
N LEU A 141 10.51 -14.16 -6.27
CA LEU A 141 11.41 -14.14 -5.11
C LEU A 141 12.80 -14.66 -5.49
N ILE A 142 13.82 -13.81 -5.35
CA ILE A 142 15.22 -14.11 -5.62
C ILE A 142 16.04 -13.75 -4.38
N LYS A 143 16.50 -14.76 -3.63
CA LYS A 143 17.40 -14.58 -2.46
C LYS A 143 16.88 -13.51 -1.45
N GLY A 144 15.59 -13.51 -1.16
CA GLY A 144 14.96 -12.56 -0.22
C GLY A 144 14.50 -11.25 -0.85
N ILE A 145 14.82 -10.99 -2.12
CA ILE A 145 14.32 -9.85 -2.89
C ILE A 145 13.09 -10.29 -3.69
N GLU A 146 12.03 -9.48 -3.67
CA GLU A 146 10.83 -9.66 -4.47
C GLU A 146 10.77 -8.59 -5.56
N LEU A 147 10.70 -9.03 -6.82
CA LEU A 147 10.46 -8.14 -7.95
C LEU A 147 9.11 -8.49 -8.56
N GLY A 148 8.24 -7.50 -8.77
CA GLY A 148 6.90 -7.81 -9.22
C GLY A 148 6.08 -6.63 -9.69
N LEU A 149 4.86 -6.97 -10.07
CA LEU A 149 3.82 -6.05 -10.46
C LEU A 149 2.75 -6.01 -9.37
N ARG A 150 2.19 -4.82 -9.15
CA ARG A 150 1.05 -4.61 -8.24
C ARG A 150 0.06 -3.70 -8.91
N TYR A 151 -1.13 -4.19 -9.21
CA TYR A 151 -2.25 -3.33 -9.57
C TYR A 151 -2.95 -2.85 -8.31
N GLN A 152 -3.16 -1.55 -8.18
CA GLN A 152 -3.86 -0.94 -7.04
C GLN A 152 -5.01 -0.08 -7.55
N SER A 153 -6.17 -0.23 -6.91
CA SER A 153 -7.37 0.56 -7.15
C SER A 153 -7.88 1.11 -5.83
N SER A 154 -8.30 2.37 -5.80
CA SER A 154 -9.03 2.96 -4.69
C SER A 154 -10.20 3.77 -5.22
N GLU A 155 -11.40 3.40 -4.78
CA GLU A 155 -12.65 3.98 -5.24
C GLU A 155 -13.10 5.05 -4.24
N GLY A 156 -12.99 6.31 -4.66
CA GLY A 156 -13.53 7.45 -3.92
C GLY A 156 -14.99 7.69 -4.28
N SER A 157 -15.72 8.39 -3.42
CA SER A 157 -17.15 8.73 -3.62
C SER A 157 -17.42 9.72 -4.78
N ARG A 158 -16.39 10.12 -5.53
CA ARG A 158 -16.44 11.02 -6.70
C ARG A 158 -15.50 10.49 -7.79
N ASP A 159 -15.95 10.47 -9.05
CA ASP A 159 -15.24 9.83 -10.18
C ASP A 159 -13.81 10.36 -10.46
N VAL A 160 -13.55 11.64 -10.16
CA VAL A 160 -12.23 12.26 -10.34
C VAL A 160 -11.22 11.81 -9.28
N SER A 161 -11.68 11.11 -8.24
CA SER A 161 -10.86 10.68 -7.10
C SER A 161 -10.56 9.17 -7.10
N VAL A 162 -10.90 8.48 -8.18
CA VAL A 162 -10.61 7.06 -8.34
C VAL A 162 -9.13 6.88 -8.68
N ILE A 163 -8.36 6.34 -7.73
CA ILE A 163 -6.94 6.05 -7.92
C ILE A 163 -6.83 4.69 -8.58
N ARG A 164 -6.19 4.62 -9.74
CA ARG A 164 -5.78 3.35 -10.34
C ARG A 164 -4.36 3.48 -10.87
N PHE A 165 -3.51 2.52 -10.53
CA PHE A 165 -2.15 2.47 -11.06
C PHE A 165 -1.60 1.04 -11.07
N LEU A 166 -0.64 0.82 -11.98
CA LEU A 166 0.21 -0.35 -12.00
C LEU A 166 1.58 0.00 -11.41
N GLY A 167 1.92 -0.64 -10.30
CA GLY A 167 3.20 -0.52 -9.63
C GLY A 167 4.20 -1.56 -10.12
N ILE A 168 5.39 -1.12 -10.52
CA ILE A 168 6.57 -1.99 -10.63
C ILE A 168 7.27 -1.90 -9.28
N ARG A 169 7.33 -3.01 -8.54
CA ARG A 169 7.72 -3.03 -7.13
C ARG A 169 8.94 -3.91 -6.90
N ALA A 170 9.86 -3.39 -6.09
CA ALA A 170 10.99 -4.13 -5.55
C ALA A 170 10.90 -4.14 -4.02
N GLY A 171 10.96 -5.33 -3.41
CA GLY A 171 10.88 -5.50 -1.97
C GLY A 171 12.00 -6.37 -1.43
N TYR A 172 12.33 -6.18 -0.15
CA TYR A 172 13.26 -7.03 0.58
C TYR A 172 12.58 -7.60 1.82
N ASN A 173 12.71 -8.92 2.01
CA ASN A 173 12.13 -9.64 3.13
C ASN A 173 13.13 -9.79 4.26
N ILE A 174 12.75 -9.28 5.41
CA ILE A 174 13.49 -9.37 6.67
C ILE A 174 12.74 -10.39 7.53
N SER A 175 13.32 -11.57 7.70
CA SER A 175 12.77 -12.60 8.60
C SER A 175 12.76 -12.10 10.05
N LEU A 176 11.71 -12.46 10.79
CA LEU A 176 11.51 -12.13 12.20
C LEU A 176 11.68 -13.37 13.09
#